data_AF-A0A9N8LKL4-F1
#
_entry.id   AF-A0A9N8LKL4-F1
#
_cell.length_a   1.000
_cell.length_b   1.000
_cell.length_c   1.000
_cell.angle_alpha   90.00
_cell.angle_beta   90.00
_cell.angle_gamma   90.00
#
_symmetry.space_group_name_H-M   'P 1'
#
loop_
_entity.id
_entity.type
_entity.pdbx_description
1 polymer ?
#
loop_
_entity_poly.entity_id
_entity_poly.type
_entity_poly.pdbx_seq_one_letter_code
_entity_poly.pdbx_strand_id
1 'polypeptide(L)'
;LTGESDAITGSVDKTDDNYLESRNVVMAGTSCVGGGGLAIVTSTGDSTVFGRLAKMSSQPKKGMTTLQREIHLFVVSISTIAAILCTVAVIIWAAYLRPKHPGFMSVSQLIVNV
;
A
#
# COMPACT_ATOMS: atom_id res chain seq x y z
N LEU A 1 -20.57 -7.75 -14.83
CA LEU A 1 -19.37 -8.37 -14.21
C LEU A 1 -18.22 -8.51 -15.22
N THR A 2 -18.52 -8.84 -16.49
CA THR A 2 -17.54 -8.94 -17.60
C THR A 2 -17.12 -7.58 -18.17
N GLY A 3 -17.92 -6.53 -17.98
CA GLY A 3 -17.69 -5.21 -18.57
C GLY A 3 -18.37 -5.03 -19.94
N GLU A 4 -19.07 -6.06 -20.42
CA GLU A 4 -19.87 -6.01 -21.64
C GLU A 4 -21.30 -5.58 -21.34
N SER A 5 -21.91 -4.83 -22.27
CA SER A 5 -23.27 -4.32 -22.16
C SER A 5 -24.32 -5.27 -22.73
N ASP A 6 -23.89 -6.34 -23.42
CA ASP A 6 -24.80 -7.27 -24.06
C ASP A 6 -25.50 -8.17 -23.04
N ALA A 7 -26.81 -8.33 -23.22
CA ALA A 7 -27.62 -9.16 -22.35
C ALA A 7 -27.37 -10.64 -22.66
N ILE A 8 -27.01 -11.42 -21.63
CA ILE A 8 -26.79 -12.86 -21.73
C ILE A 8 -28.07 -13.60 -21.36
N THR A 9 -28.49 -14.56 -22.19
CA THR A 9 -29.66 -15.40 -21.92
C THR A 9 -29.37 -16.39 -20.79
N GLY A 10 -30.25 -16.49 -19.80
CA GLY A 10 -30.18 -17.52 -18.76
C GLY A 10 -30.72 -18.87 -19.24
N SER A 11 -30.14 -19.97 -18.76
CA SER A 11 -30.60 -21.34 -19.00
C SER A 11 -30.61 -22.13 -17.70
N VAL A 12 -31.39 -23.21 -17.61
CA VAL A 12 -31.35 -24.11 -16.44
C VAL A 12 -30.20 -25.11 -16.56
N ASP A 13 -29.91 -25.53 -17.79
CA ASP A 13 -28.86 -26.49 -18.08
C ASP A 13 -27.48 -25.85 -18.03
N LYS A 14 -26.49 -26.64 -17.60
CA LYS A 14 -25.08 -26.24 -17.61
C LYS A 14 -24.61 -26.10 -19.06
N THR A 15 -24.18 -24.90 -19.44
CA THR A 15 -23.67 -24.64 -20.80
C THR A 15 -22.15 -24.66 -20.89
N ASP A 16 -21.46 -24.41 -19.78
CA ASP A 16 -20.00 -24.34 -19.73
C ASP A 16 -19.46 -24.99 -18.45
N ASP A 17 -18.22 -25.46 -18.48
CA ASP A 17 -17.50 -25.95 -17.30
C ASP A 17 -17.12 -24.80 -16.35
N ASN A 18 -16.84 -23.61 -16.90
CA ASN A 18 -16.60 -22.41 -16.11
C ASN A 18 -17.92 -21.83 -15.62
N TYR A 19 -18.12 -21.81 -14.30
CA TYR A 19 -19.34 -21.28 -13.69
C TYR A 19 -19.56 -19.78 -13.94
N LEU A 20 -18.52 -19.02 -14.31
CA LEU A 20 -18.64 -17.60 -14.66
C LEU A 20 -19.21 -17.36 -16.05
N GLU A 21 -19.09 -18.34 -16.95
CA GLU A 21 -19.58 -18.29 -18.33
C GLU A 21 -20.83 -19.16 -18.53
N SER A 22 -21.09 -20.09 -17.61
CA SER A 22 -22.29 -20.91 -17.65
C SER A 22 -23.56 -20.07 -17.44
N ARG A 23 -24.55 -20.29 -18.31
CA ARG A 23 -25.81 -19.53 -18.34
C ARG A 23 -26.79 -19.90 -17.22
N ASN A 24 -26.46 -20.90 -16.40
CA ASN A 24 -27.27 -21.36 -15.27
C ASN A 24 -26.85 -20.79 -13.91
N VAL A 25 -25.92 -19.83 -13.90
CA VAL A 25 -25.49 -19.15 -12.68
C VAL A 25 -25.77 -17.66 -12.80
N VAL A 26 -26.47 -17.12 -11.80
CA VAL A 26 -26.71 -15.67 -11.67
C VAL A 26 -25.75 -15.11 -10.64
N MET A 27 -25.14 -13.96 -10.96
CA MET A 27 -24.11 -13.36 -10.13
C MET A 27 -24.65 -12.15 -9.37
N ALA A 28 -24.16 -11.93 -8.15
CA ALA A 28 -24.50 -10.74 -7.38
C ALA A 28 -24.07 -9.47 -8.13
N GLY A 29 -24.97 -8.49 -8.26
CA GLY A 29 -24.73 -7.22 -8.96
C GLY A 29 -25.16 -7.18 -10.43
N THR A 30 -25.73 -8.26 -10.98
CA THR A 30 -26.37 -8.24 -12.32
C THR A 30 -27.87 -7.98 -12.20
N SER A 31 -28.46 -7.22 -13.12
CA SER A 31 -29.90 -6.98 -13.19
C SER A 31 -30.56 -7.85 -14.27
N CYS A 32 -31.81 -8.26 -14.05
CA CYS A 32 -32.62 -8.91 -15.07
C CYS A 32 -33.12 -7.87 -16.08
N VAL A 33 -32.73 -8.00 -17.35
CA VAL A 33 -33.18 -7.09 -18.42
C VAL A 33 -34.57 -7.46 -18.93
N GLY A 34 -34.94 -8.74 -18.89
CA GLY A 34 -36.23 -9.22 -19.32
C GLY A 34 -36.46 -10.69 -18.97
N GLY A 35 -37.73 -11.05 -18.73
CA GLY A 35 -38.12 -12.37 -18.25
C GLY A 35 -38.04 -12.50 -16.73
N GLY A 36 -38.18 -13.73 -16.24
CA GLY A 36 -38.14 -14.06 -14.82
C GLY A 36 -37.77 -15.53 -14.62
N GLY A 37 -37.23 -15.83 -13.45
CA GLY A 37 -36.80 -17.17 -13.10
C GLY A 37 -36.69 -17.34 -11.59
N LEU A 38 -36.70 -18.59 -11.14
CA LEU A 38 -36.43 -18.95 -9.75
C LEU A 38 -35.03 -19.57 -9.69
N ALA A 39 -34.25 -19.19 -8.69
CA ALA A 39 -32.89 -19.71 -8.48
C ALA A 39 -32.65 -20.01 -7.01
N ILE A 40 -31.73 -20.93 -6.75
CA ILE A 40 -31.27 -21.26 -5.40
C ILE A 40 -30.06 -20.36 -5.06
N VAL A 41 -30.08 -19.75 -3.88
CA VAL A 41 -28.97 -18.93 -3.41
C VAL A 41 -27.82 -19.84 -2.96
N THR A 42 -26.70 -19.77 -3.66
CA THR A 42 -25.49 -20.54 -3.34
C THR A 42 -24.51 -19.80 -2.43
N SER A 43 -24.53 -18.46 -2.45
CA SER A 43 -23.61 -17.60 -1.67
C SER A 43 -24.23 -16.21 -1.46
N THR A 44 -23.92 -15.57 -0.33
CA THR A 44 -24.47 -14.26 0.08
C THR A 44 -23.37 -13.32 0.59
N GLY A 45 -23.51 -12.02 0.35
CA GLY A 45 -22.59 -10.98 0.84
C GLY A 45 -21.16 -11.17 0.33
N ASP A 46 -20.17 -11.10 1.23
CA ASP A 46 -18.74 -11.25 0.95
C ASP A 46 -18.35 -12.59 0.33
N SER A 47 -19.16 -13.64 0.50
CA SER A 47 -18.89 -14.97 -0.08
C SER A 47 -19.20 -15.04 -1.59
N THR A 48 -19.99 -14.10 -2.11
CA THR A 48 -20.26 -13.99 -3.54
C THR A 48 -19.01 -13.63 -4.33
N VAL A 49 -19.01 -13.90 -5.63
CA VAL A 49 -17.90 -13.50 -6.53
C VAL A 49 -17.70 -11.99 -6.48
N PHE A 50 -18.79 -11.23 -6.55
CA PHE A 50 -18.77 -9.78 -6.47
C PHE A 50 -18.28 -9.26 -5.11
N GLY A 51 -18.76 -9.85 -4.01
CA GLY A 51 -18.32 -9.50 -2.65
C GLY A 51 -16.83 -9.74 -2.44
N ARG A 52 -16.30 -10.87 -2.92
CA ARG A 52 -14.85 -11.13 -2.92
C ARG A 52 -14.08 -10.11 -3.75
N LEU A 53 -14.59 -9.74 -4.93
CA LEU A 53 -13.96 -8.75 -5.80
C LEU A 53 -13.95 -7.35 -5.15
N ALA A 54 -15.06 -6.95 -4.54
CA ALA A 54 -15.18 -5.70 -3.80
C ALA A 54 -14.21 -5.65 -2.61
N LYS A 55 -14.08 -6.75 -1.87
CA LYS A 55 -13.14 -6.87 -0.75
C LYS A 55 -11.69 -6.77 -1.19
N MET A 56 -11.33 -7.41 -2.31
CA MET A 56 -9.98 -7.32 -2.88
C MET A 56 -9.67 -5.92 -3.44
N SER A 57 -10.65 -5.27 -4.07
CA SER A 57 -10.50 -3.91 -4.61
C SER A 57 -10.39 -2.86 -3.51
N SER A 58 -11.17 -3.02 -2.43
CA SER A 58 -11.17 -2.10 -1.30
C SER A 58 -9.96 -2.26 -0.39
N GLN A 59 -9.16 -3.32 -0.55
CA GLN A 59 -7.95 -3.49 0.24
C GLN A 59 -6.94 -2.40 -0.15
N PRO A 60 -6.69 -1.39 0.72
CA PRO A 60 -5.75 -0.35 0.38
C PRO A 60 -4.38 -1.01 0.20
N LYS A 61 -3.73 -0.74 -0.94
CA LYS A 61 -2.33 -1.12 -1.13
C LYS A 61 -1.55 -0.43 -0.03
N LYS A 62 -1.22 -1.18 1.04
CA LYS A 62 -0.49 -0.71 2.22
C LYS A 62 1.01 -0.57 1.89
N GLY A 63 1.30 0.04 0.76
CA GLY A 63 2.64 0.42 0.34
C GLY A 63 2.83 1.91 0.55
N MET A 64 4.04 2.30 0.93
CA MET A 64 4.43 3.72 0.85
C MET A 64 4.25 4.18 -0.59
N THR A 65 3.73 5.40 -0.79
CA THR A 65 3.66 5.97 -2.13
C THR A 65 5.08 6.12 -2.69
N THR A 66 5.21 6.13 -4.02
CA THR A 66 6.50 6.37 -4.68
C THR A 66 7.15 7.66 -4.18
N LEU A 67 6.35 8.71 -4.02
CA LEU A 67 6.77 10.01 -3.48
C LEU A 67 7.22 9.89 -2.01
N GLN A 68 6.46 9.20 -1.15
CA GLN A 68 6.83 9.01 0.25
C GLN A 68 8.14 8.21 0.39
N ARG A 69 8.38 7.23 -0.49
CA ARG A 69 9.63 6.46 -0.52
C ARG A 69 10.81 7.34 -0.91
N GLU A 70 10.65 8.20 -1.92
CA GLU A 70 11.69 9.14 -2.34
C GLU A 70 12.02 10.18 -1.27
N ILE A 71 11.00 10.76 -0.62
CA ILE A 71 11.20 11.68 0.52
C ILE A 71 11.96 10.98 1.64
N HIS A 72 11.59 9.75 1.99
CA HIS A 72 12.26 9.01 3.05
C HIS A 72 13.75 8.81 2.73
N LEU A 73 14.09 8.41 1.51
CA LEU A 73 15.49 8.26 1.09
C LEU A 73 16.24 9.59 1.09
N PHE A 74 15.60 10.68 0.67
CA PHE A 74 16.19 12.02 0.70
C PHE A 74 16.49 12.49 2.13
N VAL A 75 15.53 12.36 3.04
CA VAL A 75 15.69 12.75 4.45
C VAL A 75 16.77 11.92 5.13
N VAL A 76 16.80 10.61 4.91
CA VAL A 76 17.84 9.73 5.46
C VAL A 76 19.22 10.13 4.93
N SER A 77 19.34 10.44 3.63
CA SER A 77 20.62 10.89 3.04
C SER A 77 21.17 12.13 3.75
N ILE A 78 20.37 13.19 3.89
CA ILE A 78 20.79 14.43 4.56
C ILE A 78 21.12 14.18 6.03
N SER A 79 20.29 13.41 6.74
CA SER A 79 20.52 13.07 8.15
C SER A 79 21.84 12.32 8.36
N THR A 80 22.17 11.37 7.48
CA THR A 80 23.44 10.64 7.58
C THR A 80 24.65 11.53 7.34
N ILE A 81 24.59 12.44 6.35
CA ILE A 81 25.68 13.39 6.09
C ILE A 81 25.87 14.33 7.29
N ALA A 82 24.79 14.87 7.85
CA ALA A 82 24.85 15.72 9.04
C ALA A 82 25.46 14.97 10.24
N ALA A 83 25.04 13.72 10.47
CA ALA A 83 25.59 12.90 11.56
C ALA A 83 27.09 12.61 11.37
N ILE A 84 27.54 12.35 10.14
CA ILE A 84 28.96 12.15 9.83
C ILE A 84 29.76 13.44 10.11
N LEU A 85 29.28 14.59 9.65
CA LEU A 85 29.96 15.87 9.89
C LEU A 85 30.05 16.19 11.39
N CYS A 86 28.96 16.01 12.14
CA CYS A 86 28.96 16.21 13.59
C CYS A 86 29.93 15.26 14.30
N THR A 87 29.94 13.97 13.95
CA THR A 87 30.86 13.00 14.58
C THR A 87 32.32 13.31 14.26
N VAL A 88 32.65 13.70 13.03
CA VAL A 88 34.00 14.13 12.66
C VAL A 88 34.42 15.38 13.43
N ALA A 89 33.54 16.38 13.55
CA ALA A 89 33.82 17.60 14.32
C ALA A 89 34.11 17.28 15.80
N VAL A 90 33.32 16.40 16.41
CA VAL A 90 33.55 15.95 17.80
C VAL A 90 34.87 15.20 17.94
N ILE A 91 35.22 14.33 16.99
CA ILE A 91 36.49 13.58 17.01
C ILE A 91 37.68 14.53 16.89
N ILE A 92 37.65 15.49 15.95
CA ILE A 92 38.73 16.47 15.77
C ILE A 92 38.89 17.33 17.03
N TRP A 93 37.79 17.78 17.63
CA TRP A 93 37.84 18.53 18.88
C TRP A 93 38.47 17.71 20.02
N ALA A 94 38.01 16.47 20.22
CA ALA A 94 38.50 15.59 21.27
C ALA A 94 39.96 15.16 21.09
N ALA A 95 40.38 14.89 19.85
CA ALA A 95 41.72 14.38 19.54
C ALA A 95 42.79 15.48 19.37
N TYR A 96 42.43 16.65 18.82
CA TYR A 96 43.40 17.69 18.47
C TYR A 96 43.32 18.94 19.34
N LEU A 97 42.12 19.37 19.75
CA LEU A 97 41.93 20.61 20.50
C LEU A 97 42.15 20.42 22.01
N ARG A 98 41.68 19.29 22.56
CA ARG A 98 41.87 18.95 23.99
C ARG A 98 43.35 18.89 24.44
N PRO A 99 44.31 18.37 23.66
CA PRO A 99 45.71 18.26 24.12
C PRO A 99 46.54 19.53 23.88
N LYS A 100 46.26 20.32 22.85
CA LYS A 100 47.10 21.47 22.45
C LYS A 100 46.68 22.82 23.07
N HIS A 101 45.40 23.03 23.38
CA HIS A 101 44.90 24.28 23.98
C HIS A 101 43.85 24.02 25.07
N PRO A 102 44.25 23.71 26.31
CA PRO A 102 43.34 23.32 27.41
C PRO A 102 42.40 24.44 27.93
N GLY A 103 42.43 25.64 27.34
CA GLY A 103 41.68 26.82 27.82
C GLY A 103 40.68 27.46 26.86
N PHE A 104 40.43 26.90 25.65
CA PHE A 104 39.68 27.65 24.62
C PHE A 104 38.18 27.28 24.46
N MET A 105 37.69 26.17 25.03
CA MET A 105 36.23 25.88 25.08
C MET A 105 35.91 24.68 26.00
N SER A 106 34.97 24.86 26.94
CA SER A 106 34.44 23.76 27.77
C SER A 106 33.44 22.89 26.99
N VAL A 107 33.24 21.64 27.41
CA VAL A 107 32.27 20.70 26.80
C VAL A 107 30.88 21.34 26.69
N SER A 108 30.50 22.15 27.68
CA SER A 108 29.23 22.88 27.73
C SER A 108 29.10 23.95 26.65
N GLN A 109 30.18 24.65 26.28
CA GLN A 109 30.16 25.66 25.21
C GLN A 109 30.08 25.02 23.81
N LEU A 110 30.67 23.83 23.63
CA LEU A 110 30.56 23.08 22.38
C LEU A 110 29.13 22.55 22.14
N ILE A 111 28.44 22.10 23.19
CA ILE A 111 27.05 21.63 23.11
C ILE A 111 26.06 22.79 22.89
N VAL A 112 26.36 23.99 23.41
CA VAL A 112 25.47 25.16 23.28
C VAL A 112 25.63 25.86 21.92
N ASN A 113 26.76 25.65 21.22
CA ASN A 113 27.10 26.35 19.98
C ASN A 113 27.12 25.44 18.73
N VAL A 114 26.61 24.21 18.86
CA VAL A 114 26.35 23.26 17.76
C VAL A 114 24.93 23.38 17.25
#